data_AF-A0A6H1ZE08-F1
#
_entry.id   AF-A0A6H1ZE08-F1
#
_cell.length_a   1.000
_cell.length_b   1.000
_cell.length_c   1.000
_cell.angle_alpha   90.00
_cell.angle_beta   90.00
_cell.angle_gamma   90.00
#
_symmetry.space_group_name_H-M   'P 1'
#
loop_
_entity.id
_entity.type
_entity.pdbx_description
1 polymer ?
#
loop_
_entity_poly.entity_id
_entity_poly.type
_entity_poly.pdbx_seq_one_letter_code
_entity_poly.pdbx_strand_id
1 'polypeptide(L)'
;MENMKPTIDGRILRAAMEAKGYAVSHVVFEFARRGYKISDQTLYGWFRNAQEPGAALILVFAEIVDADPKTFLAGGKSGGK
;
A
#
# COMPACT_ATOMS: atom_id res chain seq x y z
N MET A 1 23.73 4.56 14.66
CA MET A 1 23.04 3.92 13.52
C MET A 1 21.61 4.39 13.59
N GLU A 2 21.18 5.29 12.71
CA GLU A 2 19.77 5.72 12.69
C GLU A 2 18.92 4.53 12.26
N ASN A 3 18.01 4.09 13.13
CA ASN A 3 16.99 3.10 12.78
C ASN A 3 16.04 3.75 11.77
N MET A 4 16.35 3.67 10.48
CA MET A 4 15.40 4.03 9.43
C MET A 4 14.21 3.06 9.52
N LYS A 5 13.08 3.57 10.00
CA LYS A 5 11.81 2.85 9.94
C LYS A 5 11.49 2.59 8.46
N PRO A 6 11.24 1.34 8.05
CA PRO A 6 10.89 1.06 6.66
C PRO A 6 9.57 1.77 6.33
N THR A 7 9.56 2.49 5.21
CA THR A 7 8.39 3.21 4.70
C THR A 7 7.73 2.41 3.58
N ILE A 8 6.46 2.70 3.30
CA ILE A 8 5.74 2.11 2.18
C ILE A 8 5.98 2.91 0.89
N ASP A 9 6.24 2.24 -0.24
CA ASP A 9 6.23 2.85 -1.56
C ASP A 9 4.85 2.73 -2.21
N GLY A 10 4.11 3.84 -2.20
CA GLY A 10 2.79 3.98 -2.80
C GLY A 10 2.70 3.65 -4.28
N ARG A 11 3.80 3.76 -5.03
CA ARG A 11 3.83 3.38 -6.44
C ARG A 11 3.70 1.86 -6.59
N ILE A 12 4.28 1.10 -5.67
CA ILE A 12 4.16 -0.36 -5.66
C ILE A 12 2.74 -0.77 -5.26
N LEU A 13 2.13 -0.07 -4.30
CA LEU A 13 0.72 -0.30 -3.96
C LEU A 13 -0.18 -0.13 -5.20
N ARG A 14 -0.01 0.98 -5.92
CA ARG A 14 -0.78 1.25 -7.14
C ARG A 14 -0.56 0.17 -8.20
N ALA A 15 0.71 -0.19 -8.45
CA ALA A 15 1.06 -1.20 -9.43
C ALA A 15 0.46 -2.58 -9.09
N ALA A 16 0.45 -2.97 -7.81
CA ALA A 16 -0.12 -4.24 -7.36
C ALA A 16 -1.65 -4.29 -7.56
N MET A 17 -2.35 -3.17 -7.28
CA MET A 17 -3.78 -3.05 -7.58
C MET A 17 -4.05 -3.16 -9.09
N GLU A 18 -3.30 -2.42 -9.91
CA GLU A 18 -3.46 -2.42 -11.38
C GLU A 18 -3.13 -3.80 -11.98
N ALA A 19 -2.17 -4.54 -11.40
CA ALA A 19 -1.82 -5.89 -11.83
C ALA A 19 -2.95 -6.92 -11.62
N LYS A 20 -3.85 -6.68 -10.66
CA LYS A 20 -5.09 -7.47 -10.50
C LYS A 20 -6.24 -6.98 -11.41
N GLY A 21 -6.04 -5.90 -12.15
CA GLY A 21 -7.08 -5.27 -12.95
C GLY A 21 -8.12 -4.53 -12.11
N TYR A 22 -7.81 -4.19 -10.85
CA TYR A 22 -8.75 -3.53 -9.96
C TYR A 22 -8.75 -2.01 -10.16
N ALA A 23 -9.95 -1.45 -10.19
CA ALA A 23 -10.14 -0.01 -10.02
C ALA A 23 -10.07 0.37 -8.53
N VAL A 24 -9.82 1.65 -8.25
CA VAL A 24 -9.79 2.18 -6.87
C VAL A 24 -11.08 1.89 -6.11
N SER A 25 -12.23 2.05 -6.76
CA SER A 25 -13.55 1.78 -6.15
C SER A 25 -13.72 0.33 -5.71
N HIS A 26 -13.11 -0.63 -6.42
CA HIS A 26 -13.11 -2.04 -6.02
C HIS A 26 -12.33 -2.22 -4.70
N VAL A 27 -11.14 -1.62 -4.61
CA VAL A 27 -10.32 -1.69 -3.39
C VAL A 27 -11.04 -1.02 -2.21
N VAL A 28 -11.66 0.14 -2.42
CA VAL A 28 -12.50 0.81 -1.40
C VAL A 28 -13.64 -0.10 -0.95
N PHE A 29 -14.36 -0.71 -1.88
CA PHE A 29 -15.41 -1.67 -1.57
C PHE A 29 -14.89 -2.83 -0.73
N GLU A 30 -13.75 -3.41 -1.09
CA GLU A 30 -13.13 -4.52 -0.37
C GLU A 30 -12.66 -4.15 1.05
N PHE A 31 -12.19 -2.91 1.26
CA PHE A 31 -11.93 -2.39 2.60
C PHE A 31 -13.24 -2.24 3.40
N ALA A 32 -14.28 -1.65 2.79
CA ALA A 32 -15.56 -1.44 3.44
C ALA A 32 -16.22 -2.77 3.85
N ARG A 33 -16.14 -3.80 3.00
CA ARG A 33 -16.62 -5.16 3.28
C ARG A 33 -15.95 -5.79 4.50
N ARG A 34 -14.73 -5.39 4.83
CA ARG A 34 -13.96 -5.80 6.03
C ARG A 34 -14.11 -4.86 7.22
N GLY A 35 -14.99 -3.84 7.13
CA GLY A 35 -15.26 -2.88 8.20
C GLY A 35 -14.32 -1.67 8.25
N TYR A 36 -13.45 -1.49 7.27
CA TYR A 36 -12.55 -0.33 7.20
C TYR A 36 -13.17 0.81 6.39
N LYS A 37 -13.16 2.01 6.95
CA LYS A 37 -13.60 3.23 6.27
C LYS A 37 -12.41 3.88 5.57
N ILE A 38 -12.21 3.57 4.30
CA ILE A 38 -11.19 4.16 3.42
C ILE A 38 -11.89 4.83 2.25
N SER A 39 -11.50 6.06 1.91
CA SER A 39 -12.01 6.77 0.73
C SER A 39 -11.05 6.66 -0.45
N ASP A 40 -11.54 6.92 -1.66
CA ASP A 40 -10.71 7.04 -2.85
C ASP A 40 -9.57 8.06 -2.64
N GLN A 41 -9.87 9.18 -1.99
CA GLN A 41 -8.88 10.22 -1.68
C GLN A 41 -7.75 9.69 -0.79
N THR A 42 -8.08 8.87 0.20
CA THR A 42 -7.09 8.21 1.06
C THR A 42 -6.21 7.26 0.25
N LEU A 43 -6.78 6.41 -0.61
CA LEU A 43 -6.00 5.51 -1.48
C LEU A 43 -5.08 6.30 -2.42
N TYR A 44 -5.57 7.36 -3.07
CA TYR A 44 -4.72 8.23 -3.88
C TYR A 44 -3.66 8.98 -3.07
N GLY A 45 -3.93 9.24 -1.79
CA GLY A 45 -2.93 9.75 -0.84
C GLY A 45 -1.80 8.75 -0.65
N TRP A 46 -2.13 7.47 -0.45
CA TRP A 46 -1.15 6.39 -0.33
C TRP A 46 -0.35 6.22 -1.62
N PHE A 47 -1.00 6.14 -2.78
CA PHE A 47 -0.31 5.93 -4.07
C PHE A 47 0.70 7.02 -4.42
N ARG A 48 0.46 8.24 -3.93
CA ARG A 48 1.33 9.41 -4.16
C ARG A 48 2.33 9.63 -3.02
N ASN A 49 2.39 8.75 -2.02
CA ASN A 49 3.17 8.93 -0.79
C ASN A 49 2.83 10.24 -0.05
N ALA A 50 1.63 10.80 -0.24
CA ALA A 50 1.16 12.00 0.44
C ALA A 50 0.56 11.68 1.83
N GLN A 51 0.20 10.42 2.05
CA GLN A 51 -0.25 9.88 3.32
C GLN A 51 0.32 8.47 3.48
N GLU A 52 0.88 8.15 4.64
CA GLU A 52 1.38 6.80 4.92
C GLU A 52 0.24 5.91 5.48
N PRO A 53 -0.01 4.74 4.88
CA PRO A 53 -0.97 3.78 5.43
C PRO A 53 -0.45 3.17 6.74
N GLY A 54 -1.37 2.92 7.67
CA GLY A 54 -1.06 2.14 8.87
C GLY A 54 -0.75 0.68 8.55
N ALA A 55 0.08 0.04 9.37
CA ALA A 55 0.52 -1.35 9.15
C ALA A 55 -0.65 -2.35 8.97
N ALA A 56 -1.72 -2.22 9.78
CA ALA A 56 -2.91 -3.06 9.65
C ALA A 56 -3.61 -2.89 8.28
N LEU A 57 -3.68 -1.66 7.76
CA LEU A 57 -4.30 -1.39 6.46
C LEU A 57 -3.45 -1.92 5.31
N ILE A 58 -2.12 -1.96 5.46
CA ILE A 58 -1.23 -2.60 4.49
C ILE A 58 -1.44 -4.10 4.41
N LEU A 59 -1.61 -4.78 5.56
CA LEU A 59 -1.90 -6.22 5.55
C LEU A 59 -3.21 -6.50 4.82
N VAL A 60 -4.25 -5.70 5.09
CA VAL A 60 -5.54 -5.84 4.39
C VAL A 60 -5.41 -5.53 2.90
N PHE A 61 -4.66 -4.48 2.52
CA PHE A 61 -4.38 -4.20 1.11
C PHE A 61 -3.69 -5.39 0.44
N ALA A 62 -2.67 -5.97 1.10
CA ALA A 62 -1.92 -7.12 0.62
C ALA A 62 -2.82 -8.33 0.36
N GLU A 63 -3.78 -8.60 1.25
CA GLU A 63 -4.79 -9.63 1.04
C GLU A 63 -5.71 -9.33 -0.15
N ILE A 64 -6.14 -8.06 -0.32
CA ILE A 64 -7.01 -7.65 -1.43
C ILE A 64 -6.31 -7.90 -2.77
N VAL A 65 -5.04 -7.48 -2.88
CA VAL A 65 -4.26 -7.61 -4.11
C VAL A 65 -3.44 -8.90 -4.17
N ASP A 66 -3.67 -9.84 -3.25
CA ASP A 66 -2.99 -11.15 -3.18
C ASP A 66 -1.47 -11.03 -3.45
N ALA A 67 -0.80 -10.30 -2.55
CA ALA A 67 0.63 -10.02 -2.59
C ALA A 67 1.27 -10.13 -1.20
N ASP A 68 2.58 -10.39 -1.12
CA ASP A 68 3.33 -10.31 0.14
C ASP A 68 3.47 -8.83 0.56
N PRO A 69 3.02 -8.43 1.77
CA PRO A 69 3.10 -7.03 2.23
C PRO A 69 4.52 -6.46 2.26
N LYS A 70 5.56 -7.30 2.34
CA LYS A 70 6.97 -6.85 2.28
C LYS A 70 7.33 -6.27 0.92
N THR A 71 6.62 -6.64 -0.15
CA THR A 71 6.85 -6.09 -1.49
C THR A 71 6.58 -4.60 -1.56
N PHE A 72 5.76 -4.06 -0.67
CA PHE A 72 5.41 -2.64 -0.63
C PHE A 72 6.42 -1.78 0.11
N LEU A 73 7.41 -2.36 0.76
CA LEU A 73 8.44 -1.61 1.48
C LEU A 73 9.33 -0.89 0.47
N ALA A 74 9.54 0.40 0.67
CA ALA A 74 10.57 1.13 -0.02
C ALA A 74 11.92 0.50 0.35
N GLY A 75 12.56 -0.16 -0.61
CA GLY A 75 13.91 -0.65 -0.43
C GLY A 75 14.81 0.53 -0.13
N GLY A 76 15.30 0.62 1.11
CA GLY A 76 16.50 1.40 1.37
C GLY A 76 17.57 0.87 0.42
N LYS A 77 18.09 1.73 -0.46
CA LYS A 77 19.33 1.42 -1.19
C LYS A 77 20.39 1.12 -0.13
N SER A 78 20.60 -0.13 0.22
CA SER A 78 21.86 -0.56 0.79
C SER A 78 22.92 -0.34 -0.28
N GLY A 79 23.98 0.38 0.10
CA GLY A 79 24.91 1.03 -0.81
C GLY A 79 25.48 0.12 -1.90
N GLY A 80 25.55 0.66 -3.11
CA GLY A 80 26.46 0.18 -4.13
C GLY A 80 27.89 0.50 -3.69
N LYS A 81 28.73 -0.53 -3.73
CA LYS A 81 30.17 -0.52 -3.41
C LYS A 81 30.94 0.59 -4.11
#